data_AF-A0A822F646-F1
#
_entry.id   AF-A0A822F646-F1
#
_cell.length_a   1.000
_cell.length_b   1.000
_cell.length_c   1.000
_cell.angle_alpha   90.00
_cell.angle_beta   90.00
_cell.angle_gamma   90.00
#
_symmetry.space_group_name_H-M   'P 1'
#
loop_
_entity.id
_entity.type
_entity.pdbx_description
1 polymer ?
#
loop_
_entity_poly.entity_id
_entity_poly.type
_entity_poly.pdbx_seq_one_letter_code
_entity_poly.pdbx_strand_id
1 'polypeptide(L)'
;VGRPDAPVHQDIVLSGSHIEPEHCIITNSQHIVHLKPCSQTAMCYVNGKKVDVDAIVELTSGSRVIFGKSHVFRFLNPEQA
;
A
#
# COMPACT_ATOMS: atom_id res chain seq x y z
N VAL A 1 -3.60 -3.14 4.86
CA VAL A 1 -4.22 -1.83 4.55
C VAL A 1 -5.58 -2.11 3.94
N GLY A 2 -6.64 -1.51 4.43
CA GLY A 2 -7.99 -1.79 3.95
C GLY A 2 -9.07 -0.93 4.60
N ARG A 3 -10.34 -1.31 4.43
CA ARG A 3 -11.48 -0.58 5.01
C ARG A 3 -11.83 -1.07 6.43
N PRO A 4 -12.55 -0.27 7.23
CA PRO A 4 -12.97 -0.70 8.58
C PRO A 4 -14.02 -1.82 8.58
N ASP A 5 -14.77 -1.99 7.49
CA ASP A 5 -15.83 -3.00 7.33
C ASP A 5 -15.32 -4.32 6.73
N ALA A 6 -13.99 -4.52 6.70
CA ALA A 6 -13.39 -5.72 6.14
C ALA A 6 -13.69 -6.96 6.99
N PRO A 7 -13.82 -8.16 6.37
CA PRO A 7 -14.01 -9.41 7.10
C PRO A 7 -12.86 -9.73 8.05
N VAL A 8 -11.66 -9.23 7.74
CA VAL A 8 -10.43 -9.40 8.51
C VAL A 8 -9.96 -8.04 9.00
N HIS A 9 -9.45 -7.99 10.24
CA HIS A 9 -8.86 -6.79 10.84
C HIS A 9 -7.76 -6.19 9.94
N GLN A 10 -7.77 -4.87 9.78
CA GLN A 10 -6.79 -4.13 9.00
C GLN A 10 -5.93 -3.26 9.92
N ASP A 11 -4.60 -3.40 9.86
CA ASP A 11 -3.70 -2.61 10.69
C ASP A 11 -3.70 -1.12 10.33
N ILE A 12 -3.88 -0.84 9.03
CA ILE A 12 -4.02 0.51 8.49
C ILE A 12 -5.40 0.59 7.83
N VAL A 13 -6.28 1.34 8.48
CA VAL A 13 -7.66 1.54 8.05
C VAL A 13 -7.77 2.85 7.27
N LEU A 14 -8.29 2.78 6.04
CA LEU A 14 -8.57 3.93 5.20
C LEU A 14 -10.05 3.93 4.79
N SER A 15 -10.69 5.10 4.86
CA SER A 15 -12.06 5.30 4.39
C SER A 15 -12.09 5.65 2.90
N GLY A 16 -13.24 5.49 2.25
CA GLY A 16 -13.46 5.95 0.88
C GLY A 16 -13.76 4.83 -0.11
N SER A 17 -14.52 5.18 -1.15
CA SER A 17 -15.10 4.24 -2.13
C SER A 17 -14.09 3.54 -3.04
N HIS A 18 -12.85 4.03 -3.07
CA HIS A 18 -11.77 3.45 -3.88
C HIS A 18 -10.76 2.64 -3.06
N ILE A 19 -11.08 2.36 -1.79
CA ILE A 19 -10.35 1.41 -0.96
C ILE A 19 -11.16 0.12 -0.89
N GLU A 20 -10.46 -0.99 -1.05
CA GLU A 20 -11.05 -2.33 -0.96
C GLU A 20 -11.05 -2.78 0.50
N PRO A 21 -11.98 -3.65 0.93
CA PRO A 21 -11.97 -4.24 2.26
C PRO A 21 -10.56 -4.70 2.69
N GLU A 22 -9.90 -5.46 1.82
CA GLU A 22 -8.49 -5.83 1.92
C GLU A 22 -7.78 -5.25 0.70
N HIS A 23 -7.02 -4.16 0.88
CA HIS A 23 -6.51 -3.36 -0.24
C HIS A 23 -5.08 -3.73 -0.62
N CYS A 24 -4.15 -3.68 0.32
CA CYS A 24 -2.79 -4.12 0.08
C CYS A 24 -2.12 -4.58 1.37
N ILE A 25 -1.09 -5.39 1.20
CA ILE A 25 -0.19 -5.80 2.28
C ILE A 25 1.11 -5.03 2.13
N ILE A 26 1.59 -4.51 3.26
CA ILE A 26 2.92 -3.95 3.39
C ILE A 26 3.69 -4.87 4.32
N THR A 27 4.79 -5.43 3.86
CA THR A 27 5.66 -6.30 4.66
C THR A 27 6.99 -5.60 4.90
N ASN A 28 7.52 -5.73 6.12
CA ASN A 28 8.88 -5.33 6.45
C ASN A 28 9.67 -6.59 6.81
N SER A 29 10.67 -6.92 5.99
CA SER A 29 11.57 -8.05 6.20
C SER A 29 13.00 -7.54 6.18
N GLN A 30 13.69 -7.61 7.32
CA GLN A 30 15.09 -7.17 7.44
C GLN A 30 15.31 -5.74 6.91
N HIS A 31 14.43 -4.80 7.30
CA HIS A 31 14.50 -3.38 6.92
C HIS A 31 14.20 -3.09 5.44
N ILE A 32 13.83 -4.11 4.66
CA ILE A 32 13.32 -3.96 3.31
C ILE A 32 11.80 -4.01 3.37
N VAL A 33 11.17 -2.92 2.92
CA VAL A 33 9.72 -2.78 2.93
C VAL A 33 9.17 -3.03 1.54
N HIS A 34 8.19 -3.92 1.44
CA HIS A 34 7.50 -4.23 0.20
C HIS A 34 6.01 -3.90 0.28
N LEU A 35 5.42 -3.58 -0.87
CA LEU A 35 4.00 -3.37 -1.07
C LEU A 35 3.48 -4.36 -2.11
N LYS A 36 2.37 -5.03 -1.79
CA LYS A 36 1.63 -5.91 -2.71
C LYS A 36 0.12 -5.61 -2.66
N PRO A 37 -0.52 -5.27 -3.80
CA PRO A 37 -1.98 -5.18 -3.88
C PRO A 37 -2.66 -6.54 -3.61
N CYS A 38 -3.80 -6.54 -2.93
CA CYS A 38 -4.53 -7.78 -2.63
C CYS A 38 -5.40 -8.27 -3.80
N SER A 39 -5.79 -7.37 -4.72
CA SER A 39 -6.65 -7.69 -5.85
C SER A 39 -6.41 -6.75 -7.04
N GLN A 40 -6.95 -7.09 -8.20
CA GLN A 40 -6.87 -6.26 -9.41
C GLN A 40 -7.55 -4.89 -9.25
N THR A 41 -8.56 -4.80 -8.36
CA THR A 41 -9.32 -3.56 -8.09
C THR A 41 -8.69 -2.72 -6.98
N ALA A 42 -7.80 -3.30 -6.17
CA ALA A 42 -7.09 -2.60 -5.10
C ALA A 42 -5.92 -1.76 -5.64
N MET A 43 -6.26 -0.61 -6.23
CA MET A 43 -5.29 0.24 -6.91
C MET A 43 -4.25 0.82 -5.95
N CYS A 44 -2.99 0.41 -6.15
CA CYS A 44 -1.83 1.00 -5.49
C CYS A 44 -0.92 1.65 -6.52
N TYR A 45 -0.34 2.80 -6.18
CA TYR A 45 0.66 3.46 -7.01
C TYR A 45 1.91 3.79 -6.20
N VAL A 46 3.07 3.56 -6.79
CA VAL A 46 4.37 3.94 -6.23
C VAL A 46 5.09 4.82 -7.25
N ASN A 47 5.44 6.03 -6.82
CA ASN A 47 6.09 7.05 -7.67
C ASN A 47 5.36 7.30 -9.01
N GLY A 48 4.03 7.27 -8.96
CA GLY A 48 3.16 7.51 -10.12
C GLY A 48 2.89 6.28 -11.01
N LYS A 49 3.57 5.15 -10.77
CA LYS A 49 3.34 3.90 -11.50
C LYS A 49 2.34 3.01 -10.76
N LYS A 50 1.38 2.44 -11.47
CA LYS A 50 0.45 1.45 -10.90
C LYS A 50 1.22 0.16 -10.60
N VAL A 51 0.96 -0.44 -9.44
CA VAL A 51 1.48 -1.76 -9.07
C VAL A 51 0.49 -2.83 -9.52
N ASP A 52 0.97 -3.82 -10.28
CA ASP A 52 0.16 -4.97 -10.70
C ASP A 52 -0.06 -5.94 -9.54
N VAL A 53 -1.17 -6.68 -9.55
CA VAL A 53 -1.56 -7.59 -8.45
C VAL A 53 -0.56 -8.72 -8.22
N ASP A 54 0.11 -9.17 -9.28
CA ASP A 54 1.13 -10.23 -9.21
C ASP A 54 2.52 -9.70 -8.87
N ALA A 55 2.70 -8.37 -8.82
CA ALA A 55 3.97 -7.73 -8.53
C ALA A 55 4.13 -7.45 -7.03
N ILE A 56 5.37 -7.52 -6.57
CA ILE A 56 5.80 -7.04 -5.25
C ILE A 56 6.80 -5.92 -5.49
N VAL A 57 6.51 -4.74 -4.96
CA VAL A 57 7.34 -3.55 -5.17
C VAL A 57 8.02 -3.16 -3.87
N GLU A 58 9.35 -3.01 -3.91
CA GLU A 58 10.11 -2.44 -2.81
C GLU A 58 9.85 -0.93 -2.70
N LEU A 59 9.61 -0.48 -1.47
CA LEU A 59 9.50 0.94 -1.12
C LEU A 59 10.84 1.44 -0.60
N THR A 60 11.38 2.46 -1.27
CA THR A 60 12.59 3.16 -0.83
C THR A 60 12.22 4.48 -0.15
N SER A 61 13.03 4.90 0.84
CA SER A 61 12.82 6.15 1.57
C SER A 61 12.57 7.33 0.61
N GLY A 62 11.47 8.05 0.84
CA GLY A 62 10.99 9.13 -0.02
C GLY A 62 9.96 8.72 -1.06
N SER A 63 9.68 7.43 -1.26
CA SER A 63 8.67 6.95 -2.23
C SER A 63 7.30 7.58 -1.99
N ARG A 64 6.66 8.06 -3.05
CA ARG A 64 5.27 8.54 -3.02
C ARG A 64 4.33 7.36 -3.25
N VAL A 65 3.53 7.03 -2.25
CA VAL A 65 2.61 5.88 -2.27
C VAL A 65 1.17 6.40 -2.33
N ILE A 66 0.35 5.82 -3.19
CA ILE A 66 -1.08 6.15 -3.30
C ILE A 66 -1.91 4.88 -3.15
N PHE A 67 -2.93 4.93 -2.30
CA PHE A 67 -3.94 3.89 -2.17
C PHE A 67 -5.29 4.40 -2.71
N GLY A 68 -5.92 3.63 -3.59
CA GLY A 68 -7.11 4.07 -4.32
C GLY A 68 -6.83 5.31 -5.17
N LYS A 69 -7.66 6.34 -5.02
CA LYS A 69 -7.53 7.62 -5.78
C LYS A 69 -7.24 8.85 -4.92
N SER A 70 -7.35 8.74 -3.60
CA SER A 70 -7.40 9.92 -2.71
C SER A 70 -6.37 9.90 -1.60
N HIS A 71 -5.84 8.71 -1.26
CA HIS A 71 -4.91 8.58 -0.14
C HIS A 71 -3.49 8.63 -0.65
N VAL A 72 -2.81 9.76 -0.41
CA VAL A 72 -1.43 10.00 -0.86
C VAL A 72 -0.52 10.11 0.35
N PHE A 73 0.49 9.26 0.39
CA PHE A 73 1.47 9.19 1.46
C PHE A 73 2.90 9.31 0.93
N ARG A 74 3.81 9.64 1.82
CA ARG A 74 5.26 9.52 1.59
C ARG A 74 5.78 8.44 2.52
N PHE A 75 6.39 7.40 1.94
CA PHE A 75 7.11 6.40 2.70
C PHE A 75 8.46 6.97 3.12
N LEU A 76 8.85 6.73 4.38
CA LEU A 76 10.13 7.12 4.95
C LEU A 76 10.73 5.90 5.64
N ASN A 77 12.01 5.66 5.39
CA ASN A 77 12.80 4.68 6.13
C ASN A 77 14.09 5.37 6.62
N PRO A 78 14.21 5.67 7.93
CA PRO A 78 15.39 6.33 8.49
C PRO A 78 16.70 5.55 8.32
N GLU A 79 16.66 4.22 8.19
CA GLU A 79 17.87 3.40 8.01
C GLU A 79 18.38 3.39 6.57
N GLN A 80 17.59 3.91 5.62
CA GLN A 80 17.98 4.12 4.22
C GLN A 80 18.42 5.57 3.94
N ALA A 81 18.53 6.43 4.96
CA ALA A 81 18.87 7.85 4.83
C ALA A 81 20.38 8.12 4.98
#